data_AF-A0A9D4CC21-F1
#
_entry.id   AF-A0A9D4CC21-F1
#
_cell.length_a   1.000
_cell.length_b   1.000
_cell.length_c   1.000
_cell.angle_alpha   90.00
_cell.angle_beta   90.00
_cell.angle_gamma   90.00
#
_symmetry.space_group_name_H-M   'P 1'
#
loop_
_entity.id
_entity.type
_entity.pdbx_description
1 polymer ?
#
loop_
_entity_poly.entity_id
_entity_poly.type
_entity_poly.pdbx_seq_one_letter_code
_entity_poly.pdbx_strand_id
1 'polypeptide(L)'
;MFRFLSVVLFIRAYVCENTMCWTVDHISNQIMMEADKNLDGIMQMSELMNELTVSWGLTSAGLTYHDFIAFWTAQYHDTHSTAHAFVANIDVDKNDLINEADIAAHLQQFDINPHDGQIQKEEFNAFLHAVHPDPHNHGAHGCH
;
A
#
# COMPACT_ATOMS: atom_id res chain seq x y z
N MET A 1 -9.01 -25.53 -38.04
CA MET A 1 -7.56 -25.54 -38.27
C MET A 1 -7.12 -24.07 -38.30
N PHE A 2 -6.75 -23.51 -37.14
CA PHE A 2 -5.37 -23.12 -36.77
C PHE A 2 -4.69 -22.27 -37.86
N ARG A 3 -4.18 -21.04 -37.67
CA ARG A 3 -3.92 -20.16 -36.52
C ARG A 3 -3.77 -18.74 -37.11
N PHE A 4 -4.40 -17.73 -36.50
CA PHE A 4 -3.89 -16.36 -36.57
C PHE A 4 -2.72 -16.30 -35.59
N LEU A 5 -1.50 -16.11 -36.07
CA LEU A 5 -0.34 -15.87 -35.22
C LEU A 5 0.51 -14.76 -35.81
N SER A 6 0.80 -13.78 -34.95
CA SER A 6 1.95 -12.89 -35.00
C SER A 6 1.92 -11.82 -36.09
N VAL A 7 1.45 -10.62 -35.75
CA VAL A 7 2.29 -9.40 -35.65
C VAL A 7 1.55 -8.38 -34.78
N VAL A 8 1.58 -8.54 -33.45
CA VAL A 8 1.37 -7.43 -32.51
C VAL A 8 2.48 -7.55 -31.48
N LEU A 9 3.69 -7.20 -31.90
CA LEU A 9 4.92 -7.32 -31.12
C LEU A 9 5.70 -6.01 -31.22
N PHE A 10 5.02 -4.86 -31.07
CA PHE A 10 5.68 -3.54 -31.02
C PHE A 10 4.89 -2.53 -30.18
N ILE A 11 4.48 -2.91 -28.97
CA ILE A 11 4.23 -1.96 -27.86
C ILE A 11 4.69 -2.64 -26.55
N ARG A 12 5.99 -2.95 -26.45
CA ARG A 12 6.65 -3.33 -25.19
C ARG A 12 7.96 -2.57 -25.03
N ALA A 13 7.89 -1.28 -25.31
CA ALA A 13 8.89 -0.31 -24.93
C ALA A 13 8.14 0.99 -24.58
N TYR A 14 7.24 0.92 -23.60
CA TYR A 14 6.97 2.12 -22.83
C TYR A 14 8.18 2.29 -21.93
N VAL A 15 9.04 3.19 -22.37
CA VAL A 15 10.02 3.89 -21.56
C VAL A 15 9.43 4.17 -20.18
N CYS A 16 9.89 3.45 -19.17
CA CYS A 16 9.66 3.80 -17.77
C CYS A 16 10.87 4.63 -17.30
N GLU A 17 11.20 5.67 -18.06
CA GLU A 17 12.13 6.73 -17.63
C GLU A 17 11.25 7.90 -17.23
N ASN A 18 11.16 8.19 -15.92
CA ASN A 18 10.31 9.17 -15.21
C ASN A 18 8.94 8.71 -14.68
N THR A 19 8.81 7.51 -14.10
CA THR A 19 7.75 7.29 -13.10
C THR A 19 8.18 7.97 -11.80
N MET A 20 7.65 9.16 -11.53
CA MET A 20 7.81 9.81 -10.23
C MET A 20 7.20 8.89 -9.17
N CYS A 21 8.04 8.38 -8.27
CA CYS A 21 7.62 7.64 -7.08
C CYS A 21 6.52 8.45 -6.36
N TRP A 22 5.39 7.83 -6.02
CA TRP A 22 4.27 8.54 -5.39
C TRP A 22 4.66 9.02 -3.98
N THR A 23 4.21 10.21 -3.60
CA THR A 23 4.36 10.69 -2.22
C THR A 23 3.47 9.87 -1.29
N VAL A 24 3.81 9.81 0.00
CA VAL A 24 2.97 9.15 1.02
C VAL A 24 1.55 9.73 1.01
N ASP A 25 1.39 11.05 0.84
CA ASP A 25 0.06 11.68 0.71
C ASP A 25 -0.71 11.17 -0.52
N HIS A 26 -0.04 10.93 -1.66
CA HIS A 26 -0.70 10.41 -2.85
C HIS A 26 -1.15 8.96 -2.64
N ILE A 27 -0.28 8.12 -2.08
CA ILE A 27 -0.59 6.72 -1.75
C ILE A 27 -1.76 6.66 -0.76
N SER A 28 -1.72 7.49 0.29
CA SER A 28 -2.78 7.65 1.27
C SER A 28 -4.11 8.00 0.62
N ASN A 29 -4.14 9.03 -0.23
CA ASN A 29 -5.35 9.41 -0.95
C ASN A 29 -5.87 8.30 -1.87
N GLN A 30 -4.98 7.56 -2.54
CA GLN A 30 -5.37 6.46 -3.42
C GLN A 30 -6.04 5.34 -2.62
N ILE A 31 -5.41 4.87 -1.54
CA ILE A 31 -5.98 3.82 -0.68
C ILE A 31 -7.31 4.28 -0.08
N MET A 32 -7.42 5.55 0.32
CA MET A 32 -8.68 6.12 0.80
C MET A 32 -9.80 5.99 -0.23
N MET A 33 -9.55 6.34 -1.50
CA MET A 33 -10.54 6.20 -2.57
C MET A 33 -10.84 4.74 -2.91
N GLU A 34 -9.86 3.85 -2.78
CA GLU A 34 -10.02 2.42 -3.03
C GLU A 34 -10.89 1.77 -1.94
N ALA A 35 -10.64 2.09 -0.67
CA ALA A 35 -11.30 1.46 0.47
C ALA A 35 -12.65 2.09 0.85
N ASP A 36 -12.85 3.40 0.66
CA ASP A 36 -14.13 4.08 0.90
C ASP A 36 -15.16 3.71 -0.20
N LYS A 37 -15.75 2.51 -0.08
CA LYS A 37 -16.68 1.97 -1.09
C LYS A 37 -18.02 2.70 -1.10
N ASN A 38 -18.40 3.34 0.00
CA ASN A 38 -19.69 4.00 0.14
C ASN A 38 -19.61 5.51 -0.24
N LEU A 39 -18.39 6.04 -0.39
CA LEU A 39 -18.05 7.40 -0.80
C LEU A 39 -18.57 8.47 0.17
N ASP A 40 -18.67 8.14 1.46
CA ASP A 40 -19.08 9.10 2.51
C ASP A 40 -17.90 9.92 3.06
N GLY A 41 -16.67 9.61 2.65
CA GLY A 41 -15.46 10.30 3.07
C GLY A 41 -14.92 9.83 4.43
N ILE A 42 -15.52 8.80 5.02
CA ILE A 42 -15.15 8.20 6.30
C ILE A 42 -14.89 6.71 6.07
N MET A 43 -13.64 6.28 6.22
CA MET A 43 -13.33 4.87 6.06
C MET A 43 -13.60 4.11 7.35
N GLN A 44 -14.54 3.16 7.31
CA GLN A 44 -14.70 2.22 8.39
C GLN A 44 -13.49 1.28 8.44
N MET A 45 -13.04 0.89 9.64
CA MET A 45 -11.98 -0.11 9.78
C MET A 45 -12.29 -1.39 8.99
N SER A 46 -13.55 -1.83 8.98
CA SER A 46 -13.96 -2.99 8.20
C SER A 46 -13.83 -2.80 6.69
N GLU A 47 -14.00 -1.58 6.17
CA GLU A 47 -13.83 -1.27 4.75
C GLU A 47 -12.36 -1.30 4.36
N LEU A 48 -11.48 -0.71 5.19
CA LEU A 48 -10.03 -0.81 5.05
C LEU A 48 -9.59 -2.27 5.04
N MET A 49 -9.93 -3.03 6.10
CA MET A 49 -9.54 -4.43 6.23
C MET A 49 -10.06 -5.29 5.07
N ASN A 50 -11.26 -5.00 4.56
CA ASN A 50 -11.78 -5.67 3.37
C ASN A 50 -10.97 -5.32 2.12
N GLU A 51 -10.58 -4.06 1.91
CA GLU A 51 -9.70 -3.67 0.79
C GLU A 51 -8.33 -4.34 0.90
N LEU A 52 -7.73 -4.36 2.09
CA LEU A 52 -6.46 -5.06 2.36
C LEU A 52 -6.59 -6.56 2.05
N THR A 53 -7.71 -7.18 2.42
CA THR A 53 -7.95 -8.61 2.17
C THR A 53 -8.16 -8.90 0.69
N VAL A 54 -9.04 -8.13 0.03
CA VAL A 54 -9.48 -8.39 -1.35
C VAL A 54 -8.41 -7.97 -2.36
N SER A 55 -7.80 -6.81 -2.17
CA SER A 55 -6.86 -6.24 -3.14
C SER A 55 -5.43 -6.63 -2.84
N TRP A 56 -5.02 -6.66 -1.57
CA TRP A 56 -3.63 -6.99 -1.22
C TRP A 56 -3.44 -8.48 -0.97
N GLY A 57 -4.54 -9.23 -0.78
CA GLY A 57 -4.49 -10.65 -0.43
C GLY A 57 -4.08 -10.88 1.02
N LEU A 58 -4.24 -9.87 1.89
CA LEU A 58 -3.94 -9.97 3.31
C LEU A 58 -4.94 -10.94 3.95
N THR A 59 -4.46 -12.09 4.39
CA THR A 59 -5.31 -13.08 5.09
C THR A 59 -4.79 -13.33 6.49
N SER A 60 -5.54 -14.06 7.29
CA SER A 60 -5.08 -14.56 8.60
C SER A 60 -3.84 -15.45 8.54
N ALA A 61 -3.49 -16.00 7.37
CA ALA A 61 -2.24 -16.74 7.17
C ALA A 61 -1.02 -15.82 6.96
N GLY A 62 -1.26 -14.52 6.74
CA GLY A 62 -0.25 -13.52 6.44
C GLY A 62 0.25 -13.53 4.99
N LEU A 63 0.85 -12.42 4.59
CA LEU A 63 1.59 -12.23 3.34
C LEU A 63 3.08 -12.21 3.65
N THR A 64 3.89 -12.88 2.84
CA THR A 64 5.33 -12.74 2.96
C THR A 64 5.76 -11.32 2.57
N TYR A 65 6.89 -10.87 3.11
CA TYR A 65 7.47 -9.58 2.70
C TYR A 65 7.68 -9.50 1.19
N HIS A 66 8.08 -10.61 0.55
CA HIS A 66 8.30 -10.66 -0.89
C HIS A 66 7.02 -10.34 -1.67
N ASP A 67 5.92 -11.02 -1.31
CA ASP A 67 4.63 -10.87 -2.00
C ASP A 67 4.04 -9.48 -1.74
N PHE A 68 4.15 -9.01 -0.50
CA PHE A 68 3.71 -7.65 -0.14
C PHE A 68 4.47 -6.60 -0.94
N ILE A 69 5.81 -6.64 -0.95
CA ILE A 69 6.63 -5.64 -1.64
C ILE A 69 6.36 -5.67 -3.15
N ALA A 70 6.22 -6.86 -3.73
CA ALA A 70 5.90 -7.01 -5.15
C ALA A 70 4.55 -6.37 -5.50
N PHE A 71 3.53 -6.60 -4.68
CA PHE A 71 2.22 -5.96 -4.85
C PHE A 71 2.31 -4.43 -4.64
N TRP A 72 2.86 -3.99 -3.52
CA TRP A 72 2.91 -2.58 -3.11
C TRP A 72 3.60 -1.69 -4.15
N THR A 73 4.79 -2.10 -4.60
CA THR A 73 5.56 -1.36 -5.61
C THR A 73 4.87 -1.33 -6.97
N ALA A 74 4.14 -2.40 -7.33
CA ALA A 74 3.37 -2.46 -8.58
C ALA A 74 2.12 -1.57 -8.53
N GLN A 75 1.43 -1.53 -7.40
CA GLN A 75 0.16 -0.80 -7.24
C GLN A 75 0.38 0.69 -6.97
N TYR A 76 1.33 1.04 -6.10
CA TYR A 76 1.46 2.39 -5.56
C TYR A 76 2.71 3.13 -6.06
N HIS A 77 3.40 2.58 -7.07
CA HIS A 77 4.58 3.18 -7.69
C HIS A 77 5.68 3.57 -6.69
N ASP A 78 5.77 2.86 -5.57
CA ASP A 78 6.80 3.05 -4.56
C ASP A 78 8.11 2.31 -4.94
N THR A 79 9.22 2.64 -4.29
CA THR A 79 10.48 1.92 -4.49
C THR A 79 10.53 0.64 -3.68
N HIS A 80 11.26 -0.35 -4.19
CA HIS A 80 11.47 -1.62 -3.47
C HIS A 80 12.09 -1.43 -2.08
N SER A 81 13.02 -0.49 -1.93
CA SER A 81 13.65 -0.17 -0.64
C SER A 81 12.69 0.48 0.36
N THR A 82 11.85 1.39 -0.11
CA THR A 82 10.86 2.06 0.74
C THR A 82 9.79 1.08 1.18
N ALA A 83 9.27 0.28 0.25
CA ALA A 83 8.32 -0.79 0.53
C ALA A 83 8.88 -1.82 1.52
N HIS A 84 10.18 -2.17 1.41
CA HIS A 84 10.84 -3.06 2.36
C HIS A 84 10.90 -2.46 3.78
N ALA A 85 11.23 -1.17 3.89
CA ALA A 85 11.26 -0.51 5.19
C ALA A 85 9.84 -0.33 5.77
N PHE A 86 8.85 -0.09 4.91
CA PHE A 86 7.44 -0.05 5.31
C PHE A 86 6.96 -1.40 5.87
N VAL A 87 7.19 -2.54 5.19
CA VAL A 87 6.80 -3.86 5.71
C VAL A 87 7.48 -4.18 7.04
N ALA A 88 8.76 -3.83 7.18
CA ALA A 88 9.50 -4.05 8.42
C ALA A 88 8.96 -3.20 9.59
N ASN A 89 8.33 -2.05 9.31
CA ASN A 89 7.73 -1.18 10.31
C ASN A 89 6.34 -1.65 10.75
N ILE A 90 5.55 -2.21 9.83
CA ILE A 90 4.19 -2.70 10.12
C ILE A 90 4.17 -4.09 10.77
N ASP A 91 5.18 -4.93 10.53
CA ASP A 91 5.31 -6.25 11.16
C ASP A 91 5.53 -6.08 12.68
N VAL A 92 4.51 -6.32 13.50
CA VAL A 92 4.56 -6.03 14.94
C VAL A 92 5.28 -7.15 15.69
N ASP A 93 5.00 -8.40 15.33
CA ASP A 93 5.54 -9.58 16.02
C ASP A 93 6.88 -10.07 15.47
N LYS A 94 7.36 -9.46 14.38
CA LYS A 94 8.66 -9.71 13.73
C LYS A 94 8.78 -11.14 13.22
N ASN A 95 7.70 -11.66 12.63
CA ASN A 95 7.65 -13.03 12.10
C ASN A 95 7.85 -13.10 10.57
N ASP A 96 8.16 -11.97 9.91
CA ASP A 96 8.34 -11.82 8.46
C ASP A 96 7.06 -12.09 7.62
N LEU A 97 5.89 -12.10 8.26
CA LEU A 97 4.57 -12.25 7.66
C LEU A 97 3.66 -11.10 8.09
N ILE A 98 3.18 -10.33 7.13
CA ILE A 98 2.21 -9.26 7.40
C ILE A 98 0.82 -9.86 7.43
N ASN A 99 0.12 -9.78 8.56
CA ASN A 99 -1.25 -10.25 8.68
C ASN A 99 -2.21 -9.14 9.15
N GLU A 100 -3.49 -9.47 9.25
CA GLU A 100 -4.53 -8.52 9.66
C GLU A 100 -4.28 -7.90 11.04
N ALA A 101 -3.69 -8.65 11.98
CA ALA A 101 -3.43 -8.18 13.34
C ALA A 101 -2.31 -7.13 13.38
N ASP A 102 -1.30 -7.25 12.53
CA ASP A 102 -0.22 -6.27 12.40
C ASP A 102 -0.77 -4.90 12.00
N ILE A 103 -1.59 -4.88 10.94
CA ILE A 103 -2.20 -3.65 10.45
C ILE A 103 -3.19 -3.07 11.48
N ALA A 104 -4.03 -3.90 12.07
CA ALA A 104 -4.99 -3.47 13.09
C ALA A 104 -4.30 -2.88 14.33
N ALA A 105 -3.18 -3.47 14.77
CA ALA A 105 -2.42 -2.99 15.93
C ALA A 105 -1.81 -1.60 15.68
N HIS A 106 -1.43 -1.29 14.44
CA HIS A 106 -1.01 0.06 14.08
C HIS A 106 -2.20 1.02 13.99
N LEU A 107 -3.26 0.68 13.26
CA LEU A 107 -4.38 1.58 13.04
C LEU A 107 -5.10 1.95 14.34
N GLN A 108 -5.20 1.05 15.32
CA GLN A 108 -5.73 1.35 16.66
C GLN A 108 -4.94 2.44 17.39
N GLN A 109 -3.67 2.66 17.06
CA GLN A 109 -2.88 3.74 17.66
C GLN A 109 -3.26 5.11 17.07
N PHE A 110 -3.89 5.14 15.89
CA PHE A 110 -4.23 6.36 15.15
C PHE A 110 -5.73 6.70 15.16
N ASP A 111 -6.60 5.80 15.62
CA ASP A 111 -8.01 6.04 15.96
C ASP A 111 -8.12 6.92 17.22
N ILE A 112 -7.64 8.16 17.19
CA ILE A 112 -7.39 8.97 18.40
C ILE A 112 -8.56 9.91 18.67
N ASN A 113 -9.29 10.39 17.65
CA ASN A 113 -10.29 11.43 17.87
C ASN A 113 -11.37 11.53 16.78
N PRO A 114 -12.59 11.01 17.03
CA PRO A 114 -13.00 10.20 18.18
C PRO A 114 -12.49 8.75 18.06
N HIS A 115 -12.08 8.13 19.18
CA HIS A 115 -11.72 6.70 19.24
C HIS A 115 -12.98 5.83 19.12
N ASP A 116 -13.58 5.80 17.93
CA ASP A 116 -14.90 5.24 17.65
C ASP A 116 -14.86 4.05 16.67
N GLY A 117 -13.67 3.59 16.29
CA GLY A 117 -13.47 2.50 15.35
C GLY A 117 -13.56 2.91 13.88
N GLN A 118 -13.67 4.21 13.59
CA GLN A 118 -13.63 4.77 12.24
C GLN A 118 -12.26 5.42 12.04
N ILE A 119 -11.63 5.18 10.89
CA ILE A 119 -10.37 5.84 10.55
C ILE A 119 -10.68 6.98 9.60
N GLN A 120 -10.57 8.21 10.10
CA GLN A 120 -10.69 9.39 9.24
C GLN A 120 -9.46 9.51 8.34
N LYS A 121 -9.62 10.26 7.24
CA LYS A 121 -8.56 10.50 6.28
C LYS A 121 -7.28 11.01 6.93
N GLU A 122 -7.40 11.95 7.85
CA GLU A 122 -6.28 12.54 8.56
C GLU A 122 -5.56 11.51 9.45
N GLU A 123 -6.30 10.59 10.07
CA GLU A 123 -5.78 9.51 10.91
C GLU A 123 -5.07 8.46 10.06
N PHE A 124 -5.64 8.07 8.93
CA PHE A 124 -4.99 7.18 7.97
C PHE A 124 -3.72 7.78 7.37
N ASN A 125 -3.76 9.08 7.03
CA ASN A 125 -2.58 9.78 6.55
C ASN A 125 -1.48 9.83 7.61
N ALA A 126 -1.84 10.14 8.86
CA ALA A 126 -0.90 10.14 9.97
C ALA A 126 -0.28 8.75 10.21
N PHE A 127 -1.09 7.68 10.12
CA PHE A 127 -0.60 6.30 10.15
C PHE A 127 0.43 6.06 9.06
N LEU A 128 0.10 6.32 7.79
CA LEU A 128 1.02 6.06 6.69
C LEU A 128 2.31 6.85 6.81
N HIS A 129 2.27 8.12 7.22
CA HIS A 129 3.48 8.91 7.48
C HIS A 129 4.33 8.37 8.65
N ALA A 130 3.73 7.67 9.61
CA ALA A 130 4.44 7.11 10.75
C ALA A 130 5.18 5.80 10.42
N VAL A 131 4.60 4.97 9.53
CA VAL A 131 5.16 3.64 9.21
C VAL A 131 5.81 3.56 7.83
N HIS A 132 5.41 4.41 6.89
CA HIS A 132 5.97 4.48 5.56
C HIS A 132 7.10 5.52 5.53
N PRO A 133 8.35 5.13 5.23
CA PRO A 133 9.41 6.09 5.06
C PRO A 133 9.05 7.04 3.92
N ASP A 134 9.21 8.34 4.13
CA ASP A 134 9.04 9.30 3.04
C ASP A 134 10.16 9.08 2.02
N PRO A 135 9.85 8.64 0.78
CA PRO A 135 10.86 8.39 -0.25
C PRO A 135 11.62 9.67 -0.63
N HIS A 136 11.16 10.85 -0.22
CA HIS A 136 11.79 12.15 -0.51
C HIS A 136 12.66 12.71 0.63
N ASN A 137 12.56 12.17 1.85
CA ASN A 137 13.22 12.74 3.03
C ASN A 137 14.59 12.08 3.37
N HIS A 138 14.91 10.97 2.70
CA HIS A 138 16.26 10.40 2.70
C HIS A 138 16.97 10.81 1.41
N GLY A 139 18.01 11.63 1.55
CA GLY A 139 18.71 12.32 0.47
C GLY A 139 18.76 11.57 -0.86
N ALA A 140 18.06 12.15 -1.85
CA ALA A 140 18.24 12.04 -3.29
C ALA A 140 19.30 11.04 -3.80
N HIS A 141 19.09 9.76 -3.54
CA HIS A 141 19.53 8.71 -4.45
C HIS A 141 18.27 8.32 -5.19
N GLY A 142 18.04 9.07 -6.26
CA GLY A 142 16.83 9.00 -7.06
C GLY A 142 16.48 7.56 -7.41
N CYS A 143 15.17 7.30 -7.46
CA CYS A 143 14.58 6.22 -8.22
C CYS A 143 15.29 6.19 -9.60
N HIS A 144 16.25 5.27 -9.79
CA HIS A 144 17.08 5.17 -10.99
C HIS A 144 16.29 4.62 -12.16
#